data_AF-A0A4Q3Z5V9-F1
#
_entry.id   AF-A0A4Q3Z5V9-F1
#
_cell.length_a   1.000
_cell.length_b   1.000
_cell.length_c   1.000
_cell.angle_alpha   90.00
_cell.angle_beta   90.00
_cell.angle_gamma   90.00
#
_symmetry.space_group_name_H-M   'P 1'
#
loop_
_entity.id
_entity.type
_entity.pdbx_description
1 polymer ?
#
loop_
_entity_poly.entity_id
_entity_poly.type
_entity_poly.pdbx_seq_one_letter_code
_entity_poly.pdbx_strand_id
1 'polypeptide(L)' 'MALEPVFTVKKLIAMAPSMAEAISSYRFAEKISSEAEAIRRLIELGLEAAKGQAKADNDR' A
#
# COMPACT_ATOMS: atom_id res chain seq x y z
N MET A 1 -30.91 1.09 -2.97
CA MET A 1 -30.00 -0.03 -3.31
C MET A 1 -29.18 -0.35 -2.07
N ALA A 2 -29.20 -1.60 -1.61
CA ALA A 2 -28.32 -2.02 -0.52
C ALA A 2 -26.88 -2.08 -1.05
N LEU A 3 -25.91 -1.52 -0.30
CA LEU A 3 -24.49 -1.61 -0.63
C LEU A 3 -24.07 -3.08 -0.50
N GLU A 4 -23.47 -3.64 -1.55
CA GLU A 4 -22.89 -4.98 -1.46
C GLU A 4 -21.77 -4.98 -0.40
N PRO A 5 -21.72 -5.99 0.49
CA PRO A 5 -20.70 -6.05 1.52
C PRO A 5 -19.32 -6.24 0.89
N VAL A 6 -18.46 -5.24 1.06
CA VAL A 6 -17.04 -5.35 0.69
C VAL A 6 -16.34 -6.18 1.76
N PHE A 7 -16.03 -7.44 1.44
CA PHE A 7 -15.28 -8.31 2.34
C PHE A 7 -13.80 -7.93 2.33
N THR A 8 -13.31 -7.37 3.43
CA THR A 8 -11.86 -7.13 3.60
C THR A 8 -11.12 -8.43 3.86
N VAL A 9 -10.10 -8.73 3.04
CA VAL A 9 -9.19 -9.86 3.26
C VAL A 9 -8.04 -9.43 4.18
N LYS A 10 -7.81 -10.16 5.27
CA LYS A 10 -6.65 -9.96 6.16
C LYS A 10 -5.49 -10.84 5.72
N LYS A 11 -4.30 -10.25 5.59
CA LYS A 11 -3.05 -10.98 5.32
C LYS A 11 -2.05 -10.68 6.45
N LEU A 12 -1.40 -11.72 6.97
CA LEU A 12 -0.29 -11.59 7.90
C LEU A 12 1.02 -11.69 7.11
N ILE A 13 1.89 -10.70 7.25
CA ILE A 13 3.13 -10.60 6.49
C ILE A 13 4.27 -10.36 7.49
N ALA A 14 5.29 -11.23 7.45
CA ALA A 14 6.53 -10.98 8.18
C ALA A 14 7.35 -9.92 7.43
N MET A 15 7.84 -8.92 8.15
CA MET A 15 8.64 -7.84 7.58
C MET A 15 9.85 -7.54 8.46
N ALA A 16 10.90 -6.98 7.85
CA ALA A 16 12.06 -6.51 8.58
C ALA A 16 11.66 -5.37 9.54
N PRO A 17 12.27 -5.25 10.73
CA PRO A 17 11.97 -4.16 11.68
C PRO A 17 12.10 -2.76 11.05
N SER A 18 13.11 -2.56 10.22
CA SER A 18 13.34 -1.30 9.51
C SER A 18 12.22 -0.93 8.54
N MET A 19 11.56 -1.92 7.93
CA MET A 19 10.41 -1.68 7.05
C MET A 19 9.18 -1.25 7.85
N ALA A 20 8.93 -1.88 9.00
CA ALA A 20 7.84 -1.47 9.89
C ALA A 20 8.05 -0.04 10.41
N GLU A 21 9.28 0.32 10.78
CA GLU A 21 9.63 1.68 11.20
C GLU A 21 9.46 2.70 10.08
N ALA A 22 9.85 2.37 8.85
CA ALA A 22 9.64 3.22 7.68
C ALA A 22 8.15 3.46 7.41
N ILE A 23 7.30 2.42 7.51
CA ILE A 23 5.85 2.52 7.36
C ILE A 23 5.25 3.44 8.45
N SER A 24 5.70 3.28 9.70
CA SER A 24 5.27 4.12 10.82
C SER A 24 5.66 5.59 10.59
N SER A 25 6.90 5.84 10.15
CA SER A 25 7.40 7.19 9.82
C SER A 25 6.58 7.84 8.71
N TYR A 26 6.29 7.10 7.63
CA TYR A 26 5.42 7.54 6.55
C TYR A 26 4.01 7.88 7.06
N ARG A 27 3.42 7.04 7.91
CA ARG A 27 2.10 7.28 8.51
C ARG A 27 2.06 8.63 9.25
N PHE A 28 3.07 8.92 10.07
CA PHE A 28 3.13 10.17 10.83
C PHE A 28 3.33 11.39 9.92
N ALA A 29 4.21 11.29 8.92
CA ALA A 29 4.47 12.37 7.97
C ALA A 29 3.19 12.74 7.19
N GLU A 30 2.45 11.74 6.72
CA GLU A 30 1.22 11.91 5.95
C GLU A 30 -0.04 12.09 6.81
N LYS A 31 0.11 12.17 8.14
CA LYS A 31 -0.99 12.33 9.12
C LYS A 31 -2.10 11.28 8.95
N ILE A 32 -1.71 10.05 8.65
CA ILE A 32 -2.64 8.95 8.43
C ILE A 32 -3.02 8.34 9.78
N SER A 33 -4.31 8.08 9.98
CA SER A 33 -4.85 7.65 11.27
C SER A 33 -4.51 6.21 11.67
N SER A 34 -4.27 5.33 10.70
CA SER A 34 -4.01 3.90 10.95
C SER A 34 -2.86 3.36 10.13
N GLU A 35 -2.13 2.40 10.70
CA GLU A 35 -1.03 1.72 10.01
C GLU A 35 -1.52 0.91 8.81
N ALA A 36 -2.70 0.30 8.93
CA ALA A 36 -3.29 -0.45 7.83
C ALA A 36 -3.64 0.46 6.63
N GLU A 37 -4.06 1.70 6.86
CA GLU A 37 -4.29 2.67 5.79
C GLU A 37 -2.97 3.12 5.16
N ALA A 38 -1.95 3.39 5.95
CA ALA A 38 -0.62 3.74 5.45
C ALA A 38 -0.06 2.64 4.54
N ILE A 39 -0.16 1.38 4.97
CA ILE A 39 0.25 0.21 4.18
C ILE A 39 -0.53 0.11 2.87
N ARG A 40 -1.86 0.28 2.90
CA ARG A 40 -2.67 0.24 1.67
C ARG A 40 -2.23 1.30 0.67
N ARG A 41 -2.04 2.55 1.11
CA ARG A 41 -1.57 3.63 0.23
C ARG A 41 -0.20 3.35 -0.35
N LEU A 42 0.74 2.86 0.47
CA LEU A 42 2.08 2.50 -0.01
C LEU A 42 2.03 1.37 -1.06
N ILE A 43 1.17 0.36 -0.85
CA ILE A 43 0.97 -0.72 -1.82
C ILE A 43 0.36 -0.17 -3.12
N GLU A 44 -0.66 0.67 -3.04
CA GLU A 44 -1.28 1.30 -4.22
C GLU A 44 -0.25 2.09 -5.04
N LEU A 45 0.53 2.95 -4.39
CA LEU A 45 1.60 3.72 -5.03
C LEU A 45 2.64 2.81 -5.68
N GLY A 46 3.06 1.75 -4.99
CA GLY A 46 4.01 0.77 -5.53
C GLY A 46 3.47 0.01 -6.75
N LEU A 47 2.19 -0.36 -6.73
CA LEU A 47 1.53 -1.05 -7.86
C LEU A 47 1.37 -0.13 -9.08
N GLU A 48 0.99 1.14 -8.88
CA GLU A 48 0.89 2.10 -9.98
C GLU A 48 2.25 2.41 -10.58
N ALA A 49 3.29 2.58 -9.76
CA ALA A 49 4.66 2.75 -10.23
C ALA A 49 5.14 1.54 -11.06
N ALA A 50 4.85 0.31 -10.62
CA ALA A 50 5.20 -0.91 -11.33
C ALA A 50 4.48 -1.03 -12.69
N LYS A 51 3.21 -0.64 -12.78
CA LYS A 51 2.48 -0.58 -14.06
C LYS A 51 3.09 0.43 -15.03
N GLY A 52 3.48 1.61 -14.52
CA GLY A 52 4.13 2.65 -15.31
C GLY A 52 5.46 2.17 -15.91
N GLN A 53 6.25 1.43 -15.13
CA GLN A 53 7.50 0.82 -15.59
C GLN A 53 7.26 -0.26 -16.64
N ALA A 54 6.30 -1.16 -16.42
CA ALA A 54 5.96 -2.22 -17.37
C ALA A 54 5.51 -1.68 -18.74
N LYS A 55 4.81 -0.53 -18.77
CA LYS A 55 4.45 0.14 -20.02
C LYS A 55 5.67 0.75 -20.73
N ALA A 56 6.55 1.41 -19.99
CA ALA A 56 7.77 2.00 -20.54
C ALA A 56 8.77 0.98 -21.09
N ASP A 57 8.80 -0.23 -20.52
CA ASP A 57 9.67 -1.32 -20.98
C ASP A 57 9.11 -2.07 -22.20
N ASN A 58 7.79 -2.05 -22.42
CA ASN A 58 7.15 -2.67 -23.59
C ASN A 58 7.11 -1.75 -24.83
N ASP A 59 7.36 -0.45 -24.65
CA ASP A 59 7.42 0.56 -25.73
C ASP A 59 8.89 0.81 -26.22
N ARG A 60 9.85 -0.04 -25.81
CA ARG A 60 11.25 -0.06 -26.28
C ARG A 60 11.52 -1.28 -27.16
#